data_AF-A0A660N5T0-F1
#
_entry.id   AF-A0A660N5T0-F1
#
_cell.length_a   1.000
_cell.length_b   1.000
_cell.length_c   1.000
_cell.angle_alpha   90.00
_cell.angle_beta   90.00
_cell.angle_gamma   90.00
#
_symmetry.space_group_name_H-M   'P 1'
#
loop_
_entity.id
_entity.type
_entity.pdbx_description
1 polymer ?
#
loop_
_entity_poly.entity_id
_entity_poly.type
_entity_poly.pdbx_seq_one_letter_code
_entity_poly.pdbx_strand_id
1 'polypeptide(L)' 'HDELVLQVPEDELAHIKAQLPQWMSDVGEGVLAVPLLAEVGAGKNWDDAH' A
#
# COMPACT_ATOMS: atom_id res chain seq x y z
N HIS A 1 -4.17 10.30 -9.89
CA HIS A 1 -4.51 9.36 -8.82
C HIS A 1 -3.21 8.89 -8.18
N ASP A 2 -3.30 8.54 -6.92
CA ASP A 2 -2.21 8.25 -5.97
C ASP A 2 -2.36 6.83 -5.36
N GLU A 3 -3.24 6.01 -5.94
CA GLU A 3 -3.54 4.66 -5.49
C GLU A 3 -2.97 3.58 -6.43
N LEU A 4 -2.58 2.45 -5.83
CA LEU A 4 -2.28 1.20 -6.52
C LEU A 4 -3.31 0.16 -6.09
N VAL A 5 -3.97 -0.50 -7.05
CA VAL A 5 -4.95 -1.56 -6.77
C VAL A 5 -4.33 -2.92 -7.10
N LEU A 6 -4.31 -3.82 -6.11
CA LEU A 6 -3.71 -5.15 -6.23
C LEU A 6 -4.77 -6.24 -6.01
N GLN A 7 -4.61 -7.37 -6.71
CA GLN A 7 -5.22 -8.63 -6.33
C GLN A 7 -4.16 -9.46 -5.61
N VAL A 8 -4.45 -9.88 -4.38
CA VAL A 8 -3.48 -10.55 -3.50
C VAL A 8 -4.05 -11.90 -3.06
N PRO A 9 -3.27 -12.99 -3.12
CA PRO A 9 -3.65 -14.27 -2.51
C PRO A 9 -3.97 -14.12 -1.02
N GLU A 10 -4.97 -14.85 -0.52
CA GLU A 10 -5.45 -14.70 0.86
C GLU A 10 -4.36 -15.01 1.91
N ASP A 11 -3.49 -15.98 1.61
CA ASP A 11 -2.36 -16.37 2.44
C ASP A 11 -1.21 -15.35 2.46
N GLU A 12 -1.14 -14.47 1.45
CA GLU A 12 -0.16 -13.39 1.38
C GLU A 12 -0.70 -12.05 1.91
N LEU A 13 -2.02 -11.91 2.08
CA LEU A 13 -2.67 -10.65 2.42
C LEU A 13 -2.10 -10.01 3.68
N ALA A 14 -1.84 -10.80 4.73
CA ALA A 14 -1.28 -10.28 5.98
C ALA A 14 0.13 -9.71 5.78
N HIS A 15 0.96 -10.35 4.95
CA HIS A 15 2.31 -9.90 4.64
C HIS A 15 2.26 -8.60 3.82
N ILE A 16 1.45 -8.57 2.77
CA ILE A 16 1.33 -7.39 1.90
C ILE A 16 0.77 -6.19 2.67
N LYS A 17 -0.25 -6.37 3.51
CA LYS A 17 -0.80 -5.27 4.33
C LYS A 17 0.23 -4.69 5.31
N ALA A 18 1.17 -5.49 5.80
CA ALA A 18 2.21 -5.00 6.70
C ALA A 18 3.34 -4.28 5.95
N GLN A 19 3.76 -4.81 4.80
CA GLN A 19 4.98 -4.36 4.13
C GLN A 19 4.75 -3.30 3.05
N LEU A 20 3.64 -3.36 2.33
CA LEU A 20 3.40 -2.50 1.17
C LEU A 20 3.41 -1.00 1.51
N PRO A 21 2.78 -0.53 2.61
CA PRO A 21 2.87 0.87 3.00
C PRO A 21 4.31 1.34 3.23
N GLN A 22 5.14 0.51 3.88
CA GLN A 22 6.53 0.84 4.15
C GLN A 22 7.32 0.96 2.85
N TRP A 23 7.23 -0.04 1.96
CA TRP A 23 7.94 -0.01 0.68
C TRP A 23 7.54 1.19 -0.18
N MET A 24 6.26 1.57 -0.18
CA MET A 24 5.79 2.73 -0.92
C MET A 24 6.32 4.05 -0.33
N SER A 25 6.37 4.16 0.99
CA SER A 25 6.93 5.33 1.68
C SER A 25 8.44 5.48 1.46
N ASP A 26 9.19 4.39 1.49
CA ASP A 26 10.66 4.36 1.42
C ASP A 26 11.20 4.88 0.07
N VAL A 27 10.44 4.80 -1.02
CA VAL A 27 10.85 5.32 -2.34
C VAL A 27 11.14 6.82 -2.31
N GLY A 28 10.49 7.57 -1.40
CA GLY A 28 10.73 8.99 -1.22
C GLY A 28 11.94 9.32 -0.36
N GLU A 29 12.48 8.35 0.39
CA GLU A 29 13.55 8.58 1.36
C GLU A 29 14.84 9.04 0.67
N GLY A 30 15.38 10.17 1.12
CA GLY A 30 16.58 10.77 0.53
C GLY A 30 16.40 11.39 -0.87
N VAL A 31 15.21 11.25 -1.48
CA VAL A 31 14.88 11.83 -2.80
C VAL A 31 14.00 13.07 -2.64
N LEU A 32 13.03 13.00 -1.73
CA LEU A 32 12.02 14.04 -1.55
C LEU A 32 12.28 14.84 -0.28
N ALA A 33 12.00 16.14 -0.34
CA ALA A 33 12.08 17.03 0.83
C ALA A 33 10.93 16.79 1.84
N VAL A 34 9.88 16.09 1.42
CA VAL A 34 8.70 15.77 2.23
C VAL A 34 8.53 14.25 2.23
N PRO A 35 8.38 13.61 3.41
CA PRO A 35 8.23 12.15 3.49
C PRO A 35 6.90 11.70 2.87
N LEU A 36 6.92 10.53 2.23
CA LEU A 36 5.73 9.91 1.68
C LEU A 36 5.01 9.11 2.76
N LEU A 37 3.69 9.18 2.75
CA LEU A 37 2.80 8.34 3.55
C LEU A 37 1.97 7.49 2.60
N ALA A 38 1.96 6.19 2.82
CA ALA A 38 1.07 5.27 2.14
C ALA A 38 0.14 4.60 3.15
N GLU A 39 -1.11 4.42 2.75
CA GLU A 39 -2.14 3.71 3.50
C GLU A 39 -2.60 2.48 2.71
N VAL A 40 -3.10 1.46 3.40
CA VAL A 40 -3.58 0.23 2.75
C VAL A 40 -4.97 -0.14 3.24
N GLY A 41 -5.91 -0.18 2.31
CA GLY A 41 -7.22 -0.78 2.48
C GLY A 41 -7.27 -2.18 1.84
N ALA A 42 -8.19 -3.02 2.32
CA ALA A 42 -8.37 -4.38 1.81
C ALA A 42 -9.82 -4.81 1.97
N GLY A 43 -10.39 -5.38 0.90
CA GLY A 43 -11.80 -5.72 0.81
C GLY A 43 -12.06 -6.79 -0.24
N LYS A 44 -13.30 -7.30 -0.28
CA LYS A 44 -13.71 -8.34 -1.26
C LYS A 44 -14.00 -7.75 -2.63
N ASN A 45 -14.16 -6.44 -2.71
CA ASN A 45 -14.34 -5.65 -3.91
C ASN A 45 -13.58 -4.32 -3.75
N TRP A 46 -13.60 -3.49 -4.78
CA TRP A 46 -12.88 -2.21 -4.78
C TRP A 46 -13.43 -1.21 -3.76
N ASP A 47 -14.75 -1.13 -3.61
CA ASP A 47 -15.44 -0.21 -2.67
C ASP A 47 -15.13 -0.57 -1.21
N ASP A 48 -15.00 -1.86 -0.89
CA ASP A 48 -14.59 -2.33 0.44
C ASP A 48 -13.08 -2.11 0.72
N ALA A 49 -12.28 -2.01 -0.35
CA ALA A 49 -10.82 -1.88 -0.26
C ALA A 49 -10.35 -0.42 -0.25
N HIS A 50 -11.22 0.51 -0.64
CA HIS A 50 -11.01 1.95 -0.62
C HIS A 50 -11.40 2.52 0.75
#